data_AF-A0A0E3ZI70-F1
#
_entry.id   AF-A0A0E3ZI70-F1
#
_cell.length_a   1.000
_cell.length_b   1.000
_cell.length_c   1.000
_cell.angle_alpha   90.00
_cell.angle_beta   90.00
_cell.angle_gamma   90.00
#
_symmetry.space_group_name_H-M   'P 1'
#
loop_
_entity.id
_entity.type
_entity.pdbx_description
1 polymer ?
#
loop_
_entity_poly.entity_id
_entity_poly.type
_entity_poly.pdbx_seq_one_letter_code
_entity_poly.pdbx_strand_id
1 'polypeptide(L)'
;MGKRKNLLSLKYMLLYFLSFTVCLTFLKLWDTWKVLLSGTNVYWTTAFSELNFSSILAIALPVSIALGLRQARKEQVNASSC
;
A
#
# COMPACT_ATOMS: atom_id res chain seq x y z
N MET A 1 1.60 -28.86 -5.67
CA MET A 1 1.99 -27.62 -6.41
C MET A 1 1.19 -26.35 -6.05
N GLY A 2 -0.04 -26.42 -5.52
CA GLY A 2 -0.87 -25.22 -5.27
C GLY A 2 -0.43 -24.27 -4.14
N LYS A 3 0.14 -24.79 -3.02
CA LYS A 3 0.51 -23.96 -1.85
C LYS A 3 1.57 -22.88 -2.14
N ARG A 4 2.55 -23.14 -3.02
CA ARG A 4 3.60 -22.16 -3.36
C ARG A 4 3.07 -20.99 -4.19
N LYS A 5 2.10 -21.25 -5.08
CA LYS A 5 1.48 -20.21 -5.92
C LYS A 5 0.68 -19.20 -5.09
N ASN A 6 -0.06 -19.70 -4.10
CA ASN A 6 -0.83 -18.85 -3.18
C ASN A 6 0.09 -18.01 -2.29
N LEU A 7 1.21 -18.57 -1.84
CA LEU A 7 2.18 -17.87 -0.98
C LEU A 7 2.86 -16.70 -1.71
N LEU A 8 3.23 -16.90 -2.99
CA LEU A 8 3.80 -15.83 -3.84
C LEU A 8 2.78 -14.73 -4.10
N SER A 9 1.55 -15.09 -4.48
CA SER A 9 0.49 -14.11 -4.72
C SER A 9 0.16 -13.28 -3.47
N LEU A 10 0.13 -13.92 -2.30
CA LEU A 10 -0.09 -13.23 -1.03
C LEU A 10 1.06 -12.27 -0.70
N LYS A 11 2.32 -12.71 -0.91
CA LYS A 11 3.50 -11.86 -0.68
C LYS A 11 3.46 -10.58 -1.52
N TYR A 12 3.15 -10.69 -2.81
CA TYR A 12 3.05 -9.51 -3.67
C TYR A 12 1.87 -8.63 -3.32
N MET A 13 0.71 -9.22 -3.03
CA MET A 13 -0.46 -8.46 -2.60
C MET A 13 -0.19 -7.69 -1.32
N LEU A 14 0.44 -8.32 -0.32
CA LEU A 14 0.82 -7.68 0.94
C LEU A 14 1.86 -6.58 0.73
N LEU A 15 2.84 -6.82 -0.14
CA LEU A 15 3.89 -5.85 -0.45
C LEU A 15 3.28 -4.60 -1.10
N TYR A 16 2.47 -4.75 -2.14
CA TYR A 16 1.78 -3.63 -2.79
C TYR A 16 0.83 -2.92 -1.82
N PHE A 17 0.11 -3.68 -0.99
CA PHE A 17 -0.79 -3.12 0.00
C PHE A 17 -0.08 -2.25 1.02
N LEU A 18 1.05 -2.73 1.56
CA LEU A 18 1.87 -1.96 2.49
C LEU A 18 2.39 -0.68 1.81
N SER A 19 2.97 -0.80 0.61
CA SER A 19 3.50 0.35 -0.14
C SER A 19 2.43 1.39 -0.45
N PHE A 20 1.25 0.99 -0.92
CA PHE A 20 0.16 1.91 -1.23
C PHE A 20 -0.40 2.57 0.03
N THR A 21 -0.58 1.82 1.11
CA THR A 21 -1.09 2.35 2.37
C THR A 21 -0.15 3.40 2.94
N VAL A 22 1.17 3.13 2.94
CA VAL A 22 2.19 4.10 3.37
C VAL A 22 2.17 5.34 2.48
N CYS A 23 2.16 5.16 1.16
CA CYS A 23 2.20 6.27 0.21
C CYS A 23 0.96 7.19 0.36
N LEU A 24 -0.24 6.62 0.46
CA LEU A 24 -1.48 7.38 0.67
C LEU A 24 -1.51 8.07 2.04
N THR A 25 -0.95 7.44 3.07
CA THR A 25 -0.83 8.04 4.41
C THR A 25 0.08 9.27 4.36
N PHE A 26 1.24 9.17 3.71
CA PHE A 26 2.12 10.31 3.47
C PHE A 26 1.43 11.44 2.69
N LEU A 27 0.64 11.08 1.68
CA LEU A 27 -0.11 12.04 0.86
C LEU A 27 -1.18 12.77 1.67
N LYS A 28 -1.84 12.07 2.61
CA LYS A 28 -2.82 12.66 3.55
C LYS A 28 -2.16 13.57 4.58
N LEU A 29 -0.97 13.21 5.06
CA LEU A 29 -0.18 14.03 5.99
C LEU A 29 0.59 15.15 5.28
N TRP A 30 0.46 15.31 3.96
CA TRP A 30 1.26 16.28 3.20
C TRP A 30 1.12 17.71 3.72
N ASP A 31 -0.08 18.13 4.11
CA ASP A 31 -0.28 19.46 4.67
C ASP A 31 0.34 19.59 6.08
N THR A 32 0.28 18.53 6.88
CA THR A 32 1.00 18.45 8.17
C THR A 32 2.52 18.58 7.96
N TRP A 33 3.08 17.96 6.94
CA TRP A 33 4.49 18.09 6.58
C TRP A 33 4.85 19.52 6.17
N LYS A 34 3.99 20.21 5.41
CA LYS A 34 4.20 21.63 5.07
C LYS A 34 4.24 22.52 6.31
N VAL A 35 3.32 22.31 7.24
CA VAL A 35 3.26 23.05 8.51
C VAL A 35 4.50 22.78 9.36
N LEU A 36 5.00 21.53 9.37
CA LEU A 36 6.27 21.22 10.02
C LEU A 36 7.44 21.98 9.37
N LEU A 37 7.50 21.98 8.03
CA LEU A 37 8.57 22.63 7.26
C LEU A 37 8.52 24.16 7.35
N SER A 38 7.36 24.76 7.61
CA SER A 38 7.25 26.20 7.89
C SER A 38 7.72 26.60 9.29
N GLY A 39 8.24 25.66 10.09
CA GLY A 39 8.76 25.92 11.44
C GLY A 39 7.68 26.07 12.51
N THR A 40 6.42 25.80 12.17
CA THR A 40 5.29 25.82 13.10
C THR A 40 5.18 24.49 13.84
N ASN A 41 4.81 24.55 15.12
CA ASN A 41 4.65 23.35 15.95
C ASN A 41 3.47 22.51 15.45
N VAL A 42 3.69 21.21 15.28
CA VAL A 42 2.71 20.25 14.78
C VAL A 42 2.23 19.36 15.92
N TYR A 43 0.92 19.37 16.16
CA TYR A 43 0.26 18.43 17.08
C TYR A 43 -0.01 17.11 16.37
N TRP A 44 0.96 16.20 16.46
CA TRP A 44 0.91 14.89 15.78
C TRP A 44 -0.27 14.03 16.18
N THR A 45 -0.72 14.10 17.43
CA THR A 45 -1.90 13.37 17.91
C THR A 45 -3.15 13.75 17.13
N THR A 46 -3.35 15.05 16.88
CA THR A 46 -4.46 15.56 16.09
C THR A 46 -4.31 15.16 14.62
N ALA A 47 -3.13 15.36 14.03
CA ALA A 47 -2.88 15.01 12.63
C ALA A 47 -3.10 13.51 12.34
N PHE A 48 -2.73 12.62 13.27
CA PHE A 48 -3.00 11.19 13.13
C PHE A 48 -4.46 10.83 13.41
N SER A 49 -5.16 11.56 14.29
CA SER A 49 -6.60 11.33 14.53
C SER A 49 -7.47 11.70 13.33
N GLU A 50 -7.01 12.63 12.49
CA GLU A 50 -7.69 13.03 11.25
C GLU A 50 -7.44 12.05 10.10
N LEU A 51 -6.52 11.08 10.26
CA LEU A 51 -6.32 10.03 9.27
C LEU A 51 -7.53 9.09 9.22
N ASN A 52 -8.32 9.23 8.17
CA ASN A 52 -9.37 8.27 7.85
C ASN A 52 -8.78 7.02 7.18
N PHE A 53 -8.33 6.06 8.00
CA PHE A 53 -7.79 4.78 7.53
C PHE A 53 -8.75 4.00 6.64
N SER A 54 -10.07 4.07 6.89
CA SER A 54 -11.07 3.40 6.05
C SER A 54 -11.02 3.89 4.60
N SER A 55 -10.86 5.20 4.38
CA SER A 55 -10.71 5.76 3.03
C SER A 55 -9.42 5.32 2.33
N ILE A 56 -8.33 5.19 3.09
CA ILE A 56 -7.03 4.71 2.57
C ILE A 56 -7.15 3.24 2.17
N LEU A 57 -7.76 2.42 3.03
CA LEU A 57 -7.97 0.99 2.78
C LEU A 57 -8.89 0.74 1.58
N ALA A 58 -9.95 1.53 1.42
CA ALA A 58 -10.89 1.42 0.30
C ALA A 58 -10.21 1.54 -1.06
N ILE A 59 -9.10 2.28 -1.15
CA ILE A 59 -8.31 2.46 -2.37
C ILE A 59 -7.16 1.45 -2.42
N ALA A 60 -6.42 1.29 -1.32
CA ALA A 60 -5.24 0.45 -1.27
C ALA A 60 -5.56 -1.03 -1.52
N LEU A 61 -6.68 -1.56 -0.98
CA LEU A 61 -7.07 -2.97 -1.14
C LEU A 61 -7.28 -3.37 -2.60
N PRO A 62 -8.23 -2.76 -3.36
CA PRO A 62 -8.50 -3.19 -4.73
C PRO A 62 -7.30 -3.01 -5.65
N VAL A 63 -6.53 -1.93 -5.48
CA VAL A 63 -5.32 -1.69 -6.28
C VAL A 63 -4.26 -2.76 -6.02
N SER A 64 -4.06 -3.13 -4.76
CA SER A 64 -3.04 -4.12 -4.37
C SER A 64 -3.43 -5.54 -4.79
N ILE A 65 -4.73 -5.87 -4.74
CA ILE A 65 -5.24 -7.14 -5.28
C ILE A 65 -5.01 -7.20 -6.79
N ALA A 66 -5.39 -6.15 -7.53
CA ALA A 66 -5.25 -6.10 -8.99
C ALA A 66 -3.77 -6.26 -9.42
N LEU A 67 -2.85 -5.55 -8.75
CA LEU A 67 -1.42 -5.63 -9.04
C LEU A 67 -0.81 -6.96 -8.60
N GLY A 68 -1.15 -7.46 -7.40
CA GLY A 68 -0.66 -8.74 -6.90
C GLY A 68 -1.05 -9.91 -7.81
N LEU A 69 -2.30 -9.95 -8.27
CA LEU A 69 -2.77 -10.97 -9.23
C LEU A 69 -2.08 -10.85 -10.60
N ARG A 70 -1.87 -9.63 -11.10
CA ARG A 70 -1.16 -9.40 -12.37
C ARG A 70 0.29 -9.88 -12.29
N GLN A 71 0.98 -9.59 -11.19
CA GLN A 71 2.37 -9.99 -10.95
C GLN A 71 2.49 -11.51 -10.83
N ALA A 72 1.61 -12.14 -10.04
CA ALA A 72 1.59 -13.59 -9.85
C ALA A 72 1.30 -14.34 -11.16
N ARG A 73 0.47 -13.80 -12.05
CA ARG A 73 0.24 -14.36 -13.39
C ARG A 73 1.48 -14.28 -14.27
N LYS A 74 2.20 -13.15 -14.27
CA LYS A 74 3.44 -12.99 -15.06
C LYS A 74 4.52 -13.99 -14.67
N GLU A 75 4.74 -14.20 -13.37
CA GLU A 75 5.71 -15.19 -12.90
C GLU A 75 5.34 -16.63 -13.27
N GLN A 76 4.05 -16.97 -13.31
CA GLN A 76 3.62 -18.30 -13.72
C GLN A 76 3.88 -18.56 -15.21
N VAL A 77 3.70 -17.56 -16.07
CA VAL A 77 4.01 -17.66 -17.50
C VAL A 77 5.51 -17.77 -17.73
N ASN A 78 6.32 -16.99 -17.00
CA ASN A 78 7.78 -17.10 -17.09
C ASN A 78 8.28 -18.47 -16.59
N ALA A 79 7.67 -19.01 -15.52
CA ALA A 79 8.05 -20.32 -14.98
C ALA A 79 7.63 -21.52 -15.85
N SER A 80 6.67 -21.37 -16.76
CA SER A 80 6.28 -22.42 -17.72
C SER A 80 7.01 -22.36 -19.06
N SER A 81 7.86 -21.34 -19.24
CA SER A 81 8.61 -21.10 -20.50
C SER A 81 10.08 -21.53 -20.40
N CYS A 82 10.52 -22.04 -19.24
CA CYS A 82 11.77 -22.77 -19.02
C CYS A 82 11.45 -24.25 -18.79
#